data_AF-A0A9E4X6Y1-F1
#
_entry.id   AF-A0A9E4X6Y1-F1
#
_cell.length_a   1.000
_cell.length_b   1.000
_cell.length_c   1.000
_cell.angle_alpha   90.00
_cell.angle_beta   90.00
_cell.angle_gamma   90.00
#
_symmetry.space_group_name_H-M   'P 1'
#
loop_
_entity.id
_entity.type
_entity.pdbx_description
1 polymer ?
#
loop_
_entity_poly.entity_id
_entity_poly.type
_entity_poly.pdbx_seq_one_letter_code
_entity_poly.pdbx_strand_id
1 'polypeptide(L)'
;IGWKSHPLYTRVAIAGLLFFALVSLVFAFLSQGEASTVGVFIIAMVLSVILAGLMWRFGKWALVVTALWGLLNLFLWGSLLIRALSYPNSFFDFVMPLLLTVSALFAGVGATVTLVQRRRGATRTAATRAERRTFGVIVIVLLGLVILSGVLHIVGRTTVSAGAKSGAIVVEMKNSYLMPERLELRAGEITRILVKNNDFFIHTFEIDELGVDYTVLPFGEVLIDLRPTNTGEFTFRSEANMTGDMEGTLVVTR
;
A
#
# COMPACT_ATOMS: atom_id res chain seq x y z
N ILE A 1 -20.79 -14.94 -26.71
CA ILE A 1 -20.84 -13.46 -26.68
C ILE A 1 -19.39 -12.98 -26.61
N GLY A 2 -18.91 -12.24 -27.61
CA GLY A 2 -17.51 -11.79 -27.67
C GLY A 2 -17.31 -10.45 -26.94
N TRP A 3 -16.10 -10.16 -26.45
CA TRP A 3 -15.77 -8.93 -25.69
C TRP A 3 -16.40 -7.66 -26.26
N LYS A 4 -16.25 -7.44 -27.57
CA LYS A 4 -16.72 -6.22 -28.27
C LYS A 4 -18.25 -6.03 -28.28
N SER A 5 -19.02 -7.07 -27.98
CA SER A 5 -20.49 -6.98 -27.94
C SER A 5 -21.03 -6.43 -26.63
N HIS A 6 -20.21 -6.34 -25.57
CA HIS A 6 -20.63 -5.71 -24.32
C HIS A 6 -20.65 -4.18 -24.43
N PRO A 7 -21.57 -3.50 -23.72
CA PRO A 7 -21.55 -2.05 -23.60
C PRO A 7 -20.19 -1.55 -23.12
N LEU A 8 -19.77 -0.37 -23.59
CA LEU A 8 -18.46 0.21 -23.29
C LEU A 8 -18.17 0.21 -21.79
N TYR A 9 -19.08 0.73 -20.98
CA TYR A 9 -18.86 0.87 -19.54
C TYR A 9 -18.95 -0.46 -18.78
N THR A 10 -19.57 -1.50 -19.36
CA THR A 10 -19.47 -2.87 -18.82
C THR A 10 -18.04 -3.37 -18.95
N ARG A 11 -17.39 -3.12 -20.10
CA ARG A 11 -15.99 -3.47 -20.32
C ARG A 11 -15.04 -2.68 -19.43
N VAL A 12 -15.30 -1.39 -19.24
CA VAL A 12 -14.53 -0.55 -18.30
C VAL A 12 -14.64 -1.11 -16.88
N ALA A 13 -15.84 -1.49 -16.44
CA ALA A 13 -16.03 -2.06 -15.12
C ALA A 13 -15.33 -3.42 -14.95
N ILE A 14 -15.43 -4.31 -15.94
CA ILE A 14 -14.72 -5.59 -15.96
C ILE A 14 -13.20 -5.36 -15.91
N ALA A 15 -12.68 -4.44 -16.72
CA ALA A 15 -11.26 -4.11 -16.72
C ALA A 15 -10.82 -3.55 -15.35
N GLY A 16 -11.63 -2.70 -14.72
CA GLY A 16 -11.40 -2.21 -13.36
C GLY A 16 -11.34 -3.34 -12.34
N LEU A 17 -12.28 -4.29 -12.37
CA LEU A 17 -12.28 -5.46 -11.47
C LEU A 17 -11.06 -6.37 -11.67
N LEU A 18 -10.68 -6.63 -12.92
CA LEU A 18 -9.52 -7.48 -13.21
C LEU A 18 -8.21 -6.80 -12.82
N PHE A 19 -8.10 -5.49 -13.03
CA PHE A 19 -6.93 -4.74 -12.57
C PHE A 19 -6.89 -4.64 -11.05
N PHE A 20 -8.03 -4.45 -10.38
CA PHE A 20 -8.13 -4.53 -8.93
C PHE A 20 -7.64 -5.89 -8.41
N ALA A 21 -8.10 -6.99 -9.02
CA ALA A 21 -7.68 -8.34 -8.65
C ALA A 21 -6.17 -8.54 -8.83
N LEU A 22 -5.60 -8.08 -9.94
CA LEU A 22 -4.15 -8.15 -10.18
C LEU A 22 -3.37 -7.38 -9.10
N VAL A 23 -3.77 -6.15 -8.78
CA VAL A 23 -3.10 -5.35 -7.76
C VAL A 23 -3.25 -5.99 -6.38
N SER A 24 -4.43 -6.53 -6.04
CA SER A 24 -4.63 -7.30 -4.79
C SER A 24 -3.74 -8.54 -4.73
N LEU A 25 -3.53 -9.26 -5.84
CA LEU A 25 -2.61 -10.40 -5.89
C LEU A 25 -1.16 -9.97 -5.61
N VAL A 26 -0.72 -8.88 -6.24
CA VAL A 26 0.62 -8.30 -5.98
C VAL A 26 0.72 -7.92 -4.50
N PHE A 27 -0.32 -7.32 -3.93
CA PHE A 27 -0.36 -6.98 -2.52
C PHE A 27 -0.19 -8.19 -1.61
N ALA A 28 -0.97 -9.24 -1.84
CA ALA A 28 -0.89 -10.49 -1.09
C ALA A 28 0.50 -11.13 -1.20
N PHE A 29 1.19 -10.96 -2.33
CA PHE A 29 2.56 -11.43 -2.50
C PHE A 29 3.60 -10.57 -1.76
N LEU A 30 3.40 -9.25 -1.66
CA LEU A 30 4.33 -8.36 -0.94
C LEU A 30 4.16 -8.45 0.58
N SER A 31 2.98 -8.82 1.06
CA SER A 31 2.66 -8.98 2.50
C SER A 31 2.94 -10.39 3.04
N GLN A 32 3.83 -11.16 2.40
CA GLN A 32 4.16 -12.52 2.87
C GLN A 32 4.85 -12.46 4.24
N GLY A 33 4.19 -13.03 5.24
CA GLY A 33 4.54 -12.90 6.65
C GLY A 33 3.37 -12.44 7.50
N GLU A 34 2.40 -11.74 6.90
CA GLU A 34 1.19 -11.25 7.56
C GLU A 34 -0.06 -12.00 7.07
N ALA A 35 -0.38 -13.13 7.71
CA ALA A 35 -1.43 -14.04 7.26
C ALA A 35 -2.81 -13.36 7.12
N SER A 36 -3.15 -12.44 8.03
CA SER A 36 -4.40 -11.66 8.01
C SER A 36 -4.46 -10.75 6.77
N THR A 37 -3.40 -9.97 6.53
CA THR A 37 -3.28 -9.07 5.38
C THR A 37 -3.33 -9.85 4.06
N VAL A 38 -2.59 -10.96 3.95
CA VAL A 38 -2.65 -11.85 2.78
C VAL A 38 -4.07 -12.35 2.55
N GLY A 39 -4.75 -12.83 3.60
CA GLY A 39 -6.12 -13.34 3.50
C GLY A 39 -7.11 -12.31 2.95
N VAL A 40 -7.06 -11.08 3.45
CA VAL A 40 -7.96 -9.99 3.01
C VAL A 40 -7.77 -9.70 1.51
N PHE A 41 -6.54 -9.57 1.04
CA PHE A 41 -6.27 -9.26 -0.37
C PHE A 41 -6.59 -10.43 -1.31
N ILE A 42 -6.37 -11.68 -0.88
CA ILE A 42 -6.79 -12.86 -1.66
C ILE A 42 -8.32 -12.94 -1.78
N ILE A 43 -9.06 -12.67 -0.70
CA ILE A 43 -10.53 -12.62 -0.75
C ILE A 43 -10.98 -11.52 -1.72
N ALA A 44 -10.42 -10.33 -1.62
CA ALA A 44 -10.77 -9.20 -2.48
C ALA A 44 -10.44 -9.48 -3.97
N MET A 45 -9.32 -10.14 -4.24
CA MET A 45 -8.94 -10.63 -5.57
C MET A 45 -9.98 -11.61 -6.12
N VAL A 46 -10.28 -12.68 -5.37
CA VAL A 46 -11.21 -13.75 -5.81
C VAL A 46 -12.59 -13.17 -6.08
N LEU A 47 -13.12 -12.34 -5.17
CA LEU A 47 -14.42 -11.69 -5.36
C LEU A 47 -14.44 -10.80 -6.61
N SER A 48 -13.36 -10.06 -6.87
CA SER A 48 -13.27 -9.20 -8.07
C SER A 48 -13.24 -10.02 -9.36
N VAL A 49 -12.54 -11.16 -9.39
CA VAL A 49 -12.55 -12.09 -10.54
C VAL A 49 -13.93 -12.71 -10.75
N ILE A 50 -14.58 -13.16 -9.67
CA ILE A 50 -15.94 -13.71 -9.73
C ILE A 50 -16.90 -12.66 -10.29
N LEU A 51 -16.88 -11.44 -9.79
CA LEU A 51 -17.74 -10.35 -10.27
C LEU A 51 -17.47 -10.00 -11.74
N ALA A 52 -16.20 -10.01 -12.18
CA ALA A 52 -15.85 -9.80 -13.58
C ALA A 52 -16.45 -10.88 -14.49
N GLY A 53 -16.34 -12.16 -14.09
CA GLY A 53 -16.97 -13.28 -14.78
C GLY A 53 -18.50 -13.20 -14.76
N LEU A 54 -19.08 -12.76 -13.63
CA LEU A 54 -20.52 -12.58 -13.50
C LEU A 54 -21.03 -11.46 -14.41
N MET A 55 -20.34 -10.33 -14.48
CA MET A 55 -20.67 -9.24 -15.40
C MET A 55 -20.53 -9.64 -16.87
N TRP A 56 -19.56 -10.51 -17.18
CA TRP A 56 -19.39 -11.06 -18.51
C TRP A 56 -20.56 -11.95 -18.91
N ARG A 57 -21.04 -12.80 -18.00
CA ARG A 57 -22.03 -13.83 -18.31
C ARG A 57 -23.48 -13.44 -18.04
N PHE A 58 -23.73 -12.61 -17.02
CA PHE A 58 -25.04 -12.34 -16.44
C PHE A 58 -25.44 -10.86 -16.53
N GLY A 59 -26.74 -10.62 -16.35
CA GLY A 59 -27.43 -9.39 -16.73
C GLY A 59 -27.30 -8.21 -15.76
N LYS A 60 -28.44 -7.66 -15.32
CA LYS A 60 -28.52 -6.35 -14.66
C LYS A 60 -28.07 -6.38 -13.19
N TRP A 61 -28.28 -7.50 -12.47
CA TRP A 61 -27.97 -7.60 -11.04
C TRP A 61 -26.46 -7.56 -10.77
N ALA A 62 -25.64 -8.18 -11.63
CA ALA A 62 -24.18 -8.18 -11.50
C ALA A 62 -23.59 -6.77 -11.54
N LEU A 63 -24.23 -5.85 -12.28
CA LEU A 63 -23.85 -4.43 -12.28
C LEU A 63 -24.15 -3.75 -10.94
N VAL A 64 -25.27 -4.08 -10.30
CA VAL A 64 -25.62 -3.51 -8.98
C VAL A 64 -24.61 -3.98 -7.94
N VAL A 65 -24.34 -5.29 -7.90
CA VAL A 65 -23.35 -5.87 -6.97
C VAL A 65 -21.96 -5.28 -7.22
N THR A 66 -21.56 -5.10 -8.48
CA THR A 66 -20.26 -4.48 -8.81
C THR A 66 -20.19 -3.02 -8.39
N ALA A 67 -21.28 -2.26 -8.55
CA ALA A 67 -21.32 -0.87 -8.09
C ALA A 67 -21.15 -0.79 -6.56
N LEU A 68 -21.83 -1.67 -5.82
CA LEU A 68 -21.69 -1.77 -4.36
C LEU A 68 -20.30 -2.24 -3.94
N TRP A 69 -19.71 -3.20 -4.66
CA TRP A 69 -18.35 -3.66 -4.44
C TRP A 69 -17.32 -2.54 -4.63
N GLY A 70 -17.45 -1.75 -5.71
CA GLY A 70 -16.61 -0.58 -5.93
C GLY A 70 -16.71 0.43 -4.78
N LEU A 71 -17.93 0.76 -4.34
CA LEU A 71 -18.15 1.67 -3.21
C LEU A 71 -17.58 1.13 -1.90
N LEU A 72 -17.80 -0.16 -1.61
CA LEU A 72 -17.26 -0.82 -0.42
C LEU A 72 -15.74 -0.73 -0.40
N ASN A 73 -15.07 -1.01 -1.53
CA ASN A 73 -13.60 -0.92 -1.60
C ASN A 73 -13.11 0.52 -1.43
N LEU A 74 -13.82 1.52 -1.97
CA LEU A 74 -13.46 2.91 -1.71
C LEU A 74 -13.59 3.30 -0.23
N PHE A 75 -14.59 2.74 0.46
CA PHE A 75 -14.76 2.93 1.90
C PHE A 75 -13.66 2.22 2.70
N LEU A 76 -13.41 0.94 2.42
CA LEU A 76 -12.43 0.12 3.15
C LEU A 76 -10.99 0.62 2.95
N TRP A 77 -10.64 1.03 1.72
CA TRP A 77 -9.27 1.40 1.36
C TRP A 77 -9.04 2.92 1.32
N GLY A 78 -10.09 3.73 1.52
CA GLY A 78 -9.99 5.19 1.46
C GLY A 78 -9.04 5.76 2.52
N SER A 79 -9.02 5.19 3.71
CA SER A 79 -8.07 5.58 4.78
C SER A 79 -6.62 5.30 4.39
N LEU A 80 -6.36 4.15 3.75
CA LEU A 80 -5.02 3.83 3.22
C LEU A 80 -4.59 4.83 2.16
N LEU A 81 -5.49 5.27 1.28
CA LEU A 81 -5.16 6.28 0.28
C LEU A 81 -4.81 7.62 0.93
N ILE A 82 -5.55 8.06 1.96
CA ILE A 82 -5.25 9.31 2.67
C ILE A 82 -3.84 9.25 3.27
N ARG A 83 -3.50 8.13 3.92
CA ARG A 83 -2.17 7.91 4.49
C ARG A 83 -1.09 7.83 3.40
N ALA A 84 -1.35 7.12 2.31
CA ALA A 84 -0.46 6.99 1.16
C ALA A 84 -0.07 8.34 0.55
N LEU A 85 -1.02 9.29 0.48
CA LEU A 85 -0.77 10.65 -0.03
C LEU A 85 0.26 11.44 0.79
N SER A 86 0.46 11.09 2.07
CA SER A 86 1.49 11.70 2.92
C SER A 86 2.90 11.18 2.63
N TYR A 87 3.04 10.06 1.92
CA TYR A 87 4.33 9.40 1.66
C TYR A 87 4.53 9.10 0.17
N PRO A 88 4.55 10.11 -0.72
CA PRO A 88 4.74 9.89 -2.15
C PRO A 88 6.12 9.28 -2.49
N ASN A 89 7.08 9.35 -1.58
CA ASN A 89 8.41 8.76 -1.68
C ASN A 89 8.49 7.31 -1.17
N SER A 90 7.40 6.74 -0.64
CA SER A 90 7.34 5.30 -0.43
C SER A 90 6.55 4.65 -1.55
N PHE A 91 7.28 4.06 -2.50
CA PHE A 91 6.70 3.54 -3.73
C PHE A 91 5.54 2.57 -3.49
N PHE A 92 5.72 1.58 -2.60
CA PHE A 92 4.70 0.55 -2.40
C PHE A 92 3.52 1.06 -1.57
N ASP A 93 3.76 1.86 -0.53
CA ASP A 93 2.71 2.50 0.27
C ASP A 93 1.88 3.50 -0.55
N PHE A 94 2.49 4.17 -1.53
CA PHE A 94 1.81 5.14 -2.37
C PHE A 94 1.09 4.51 -3.56
N VAL A 95 1.82 3.74 -4.38
CA VAL A 95 1.33 3.27 -5.67
C VAL A 95 0.21 2.24 -5.51
N MET A 96 0.32 1.33 -4.55
CA MET A 96 -0.65 0.23 -4.46
C MET A 96 -2.06 0.72 -4.05
N PRO A 97 -2.25 1.53 -2.98
CA PRO A 97 -3.56 2.11 -2.65
C PRO A 97 -4.11 3.01 -3.77
N LEU A 98 -3.25 3.75 -4.48
CA LEU A 98 -3.65 4.56 -5.62
C LEU A 98 -4.25 3.68 -6.74
N LEU A 99 -3.55 2.61 -7.12
CA LEU A 99 -4.03 1.70 -8.18
C LEU A 99 -5.29 0.95 -7.76
N LEU A 100 -5.38 0.47 -6.51
CA LEU A 100 -6.60 -0.15 -5.98
C LEU A 100 -7.78 0.83 -6.04
N THR A 101 -7.57 2.08 -5.63
CA THR A 101 -8.60 3.12 -5.65
C THR A 101 -9.10 3.39 -7.07
N VAL A 102 -8.20 3.60 -8.03
CA VAL A 102 -8.61 3.87 -9.42
C VAL A 102 -9.33 2.67 -10.03
N SER A 103 -8.87 1.46 -9.73
CA SER A 103 -9.51 0.23 -10.18
C SER A 103 -10.94 0.10 -9.64
N ALA A 104 -11.13 0.38 -8.35
CA ALA A 104 -12.44 0.40 -7.70
C ALA A 104 -13.35 1.50 -8.27
N LEU A 105 -12.81 2.68 -8.58
CA LEU A 105 -13.55 3.75 -9.26
C LEU A 105 -14.00 3.31 -10.66
N PHE A 106 -13.14 2.71 -11.47
CA PHE A 106 -13.53 2.22 -12.79
C PHE A 106 -14.56 1.10 -12.73
N ALA A 107 -14.44 0.17 -11.78
CA ALA A 107 -15.43 -0.86 -11.52
C ALA A 107 -16.79 -0.24 -11.14
N GLY A 108 -16.81 0.60 -10.11
CA GLY A 108 -18.03 1.19 -9.56
C GLY A 108 -18.72 2.17 -10.51
N VAL A 109 -17.97 3.11 -11.09
CA VAL A 109 -18.50 4.10 -12.04
C VAL A 109 -18.92 3.42 -13.34
N GLY A 110 -18.12 2.49 -13.88
CA GLY A 110 -18.46 1.77 -15.10
C GLY A 110 -19.76 0.96 -14.95
N ALA A 111 -19.94 0.28 -13.81
CA ALA A 111 -21.15 -0.46 -13.50
C ALA A 111 -22.36 0.47 -13.36
N THR A 112 -22.21 1.57 -12.63
CA THR A 112 -23.25 2.59 -12.42
C THR A 112 -23.69 3.24 -13.73
N VAL A 113 -22.74 3.70 -14.55
CA VAL A 113 -23.05 4.30 -15.87
C VAL A 113 -23.74 3.29 -16.77
N THR A 114 -23.32 2.02 -16.77
CA THR A 114 -24.00 0.96 -17.53
C THR A 114 -25.45 0.78 -17.07
N LEU A 115 -25.70 0.75 -15.75
CA LEU A 115 -27.06 0.64 -15.20
C LEU A 115 -27.95 1.78 -15.68
N VAL A 116 -27.46 3.02 -15.60
CA VAL A 116 -28.20 4.21 -16.04
C VAL A 116 -28.46 4.15 -17.55
N GLN A 117 -27.45 3.82 -18.37
CA GLN A 117 -27.62 3.68 -19.82
C GLN A 117 -28.63 2.60 -20.19
N ARG A 118 -28.63 1.45 -19.50
CA ARG A 118 -29.61 0.38 -19.72
C ARG A 118 -31.02 0.83 -19.36
N ARG A 119 -31.20 1.55 -18.25
CA ARG A 119 -32.51 2.11 -17.85
C ARG A 119 -33.03 3.13 -18.86
N ARG A 120 -32.14 3.88 -19.51
CA ARG A 120 -32.48 4.89 -20.51
C ARG A 120 -32.52 4.36 -21.96
N GLY A 121 -32.26 3.07 -22.19
CA GLY A 121 -32.16 2.53 -23.56
C GLY A 121 -31.01 3.09 -24.39
N ALA A 122 -29.99 3.68 -23.76
CA ALA A 122 -28.92 4.45 -24.40
C ALA A 122 -27.55 3.75 -24.32
N THR A 123 -27.52 2.42 -24.21
CA THR A 123 -26.26 1.66 -24.17
C THR A 123 -25.54 1.74 -25.49
N ARG A 124 -24.22 1.97 -25.44
CA ARG A 124 -23.36 1.97 -26.62
C ARG A 124 -22.11 1.13 -26.41
N THR A 125 -21.61 0.58 -27.51
CA THR A 125 -20.39 -0.24 -27.54
C THR A 125 -19.16 0.56 -27.95
N ALA A 126 -19.29 1.72 -28.58
CA ALA A 126 -18.14 2.54 -28.99
C ALA A 126 -17.86 3.69 -28.01
N ALA A 127 -16.58 3.96 -27.76
CA ALA A 127 -16.13 5.14 -27.02
C ALA A 127 -16.15 6.39 -27.90
N THR A 128 -16.49 7.53 -27.30
CA THR A 128 -16.37 8.84 -27.96
C THR A 128 -14.90 9.27 -28.03
N ARG A 129 -14.57 10.27 -28.86
CA ARG A 129 -13.21 10.84 -28.89
C ARG A 129 -12.82 11.46 -27.54
N ALA A 130 -13.78 12.11 -26.88
CA ALA A 130 -13.59 12.70 -25.56
C ALA A 130 -13.24 11.63 -24.52
N GLU A 131 -13.99 10.53 -24.44
CA GLU A 131 -13.68 9.43 -23.51
C GLU A 131 -12.33 8.78 -23.76
N ARG A 132 -11.98 8.51 -25.02
CA ARG A 132 -10.66 7.96 -25.35
C ARG A 132 -9.54 8.88 -24.86
N ARG A 133 -9.71 10.20 -25.03
CA ARG A 133 -8.76 11.20 -24.52
C ARG A 133 -8.73 11.19 -22.99
N THR A 134 -9.88 11.18 -22.33
CA THR A 134 -9.96 11.14 -20.86
C THR A 134 -9.28 9.89 -20.29
N PHE A 135 -9.57 8.70 -20.82
CA PHE A 135 -8.90 7.47 -20.40
C PHE A 135 -7.39 7.52 -20.66
N GLY A 136 -6.97 8.04 -21.82
CA GLY A 136 -5.55 8.24 -22.13
C GLY A 136 -4.86 9.17 -21.14
N VAL A 137 -5.48 10.31 -20.80
CA VAL A 137 -4.95 11.24 -19.80
C VAL A 137 -4.85 10.59 -18.42
N ILE A 138 -5.87 9.85 -17.97
CA ILE A 138 -5.83 9.15 -16.68
C ILE A 138 -4.65 8.16 -16.66
N VAL A 139 -4.47 7.36 -17.72
CA VAL A 139 -3.34 6.43 -17.80
C VAL A 139 -2.00 7.16 -17.76
N ILE A 140 -1.84 8.25 -18.52
CA ILE A 140 -0.61 9.05 -18.53
C ILE A 140 -0.31 9.64 -17.13
N VAL A 141 -1.32 10.19 -16.47
CA VAL A 141 -1.18 10.75 -15.11
C VAL A 141 -0.78 9.65 -14.13
N LEU A 142 -1.42 8.49 -14.16
CA LEU A 142 -1.08 7.38 -13.27
C LEU A 142 0.34 6.88 -13.51
N LEU A 143 0.74 6.70 -14.76
CA LEU A 143 2.12 6.33 -15.09
C LEU A 143 3.11 7.39 -14.61
N GLY A 144 2.80 8.67 -14.79
CA GLY A 144 3.60 9.77 -14.27
C GLY A 144 3.76 9.74 -12.76
N LEU A 145 2.68 9.48 -12.01
CA LEU A 145 2.71 9.34 -10.55
C LEU A 145 3.50 8.12 -10.08
N VAL A 146 3.36 6.98 -10.76
CA VAL A 146 4.14 5.76 -10.47
C VAL A 146 5.63 6.00 -10.69
N ILE A 147 6.00 6.59 -11.83
CA ILE A 147 7.40 6.91 -12.15
C ILE A 147 7.95 7.92 -11.14
N LEU A 148 7.21 8.99 -10.86
CA LEU A 148 7.63 10.01 -9.90
C LEU A 148 7.86 9.41 -8.51
N SER A 149 6.93 8.60 -8.02
CA SER A 149 7.07 7.91 -6.74
C SER A 149 8.27 6.98 -6.71
N GLY A 150 8.53 6.23 -7.80
CA GLY A 150 9.70 5.37 -7.90
C GLY A 150 11.02 6.15 -7.86
N VAL A 151 11.10 7.29 -8.55
CA VAL A 151 12.27 8.19 -8.50
C VAL A 151 12.45 8.76 -7.10
N LEU A 152 11.38 9.28 -6.49
CA LEU A 152 11.41 9.82 -5.13
C LEU A 152 11.83 8.76 -4.12
N HIS A 153 11.39 7.51 -4.29
CA HIS A 153 11.79 6.39 -3.44
C HIS A 153 13.28 6.10 -3.54
N ILE A 154 13.82 5.98 -4.76
CA ILE A 154 15.25 5.70 -4.97
C ILE A 154 16.12 6.83 -4.39
N VAL A 155 15.73 8.09 -4.63
CA VAL A 155 16.49 9.26 -4.16
C VAL A 155 16.34 9.49 -2.65
N GLY A 156 15.15 9.24 -2.10
CA GLY A 156 14.85 9.44 -0.69
C GLY A 156 15.33 8.31 0.21
N ARG A 157 15.60 7.12 -0.35
CA ARG A 157 16.07 5.97 0.42
C ARG A 157 17.46 6.22 0.99
N THR A 158 17.53 6.29 2.31
CA THR A 158 18.79 6.40 3.03
C THR A 158 19.54 5.07 3.04
N THR A 159 20.84 5.12 2.85
CA THR A 159 21.75 3.97 2.97
C THR A 159 22.95 4.39 3.81
N VAL A 160 23.44 3.48 4.64
CA VAL A 160 24.58 3.77 5.52
C VAL A 160 25.83 3.12 4.95
N SER A 161 26.94 3.86 4.89
CA SER A 161 28.20 3.34 4.36
C SER A 161 28.75 2.21 5.25
N ALA A 162 29.47 1.25 4.67
CA ALA A 162 30.03 0.13 5.43
C ALA A 162 30.91 0.57 6.61
N GLY A 163 31.71 1.64 6.43
CA GLY A 163 32.52 2.21 7.51
C GLY A 163 31.68 2.81 8.64
N ALA A 164 30.56 3.46 8.33
CA ALA A 164 29.67 4.04 9.34
C ALA A 164 28.90 2.97 10.13
N LYS A 165 28.63 1.81 9.52
CA LYS A 165 27.99 0.64 10.17
C LYS A 165 28.90 -0.06 11.18
N SER A 166 30.21 0.13 11.09
CA SER A 166 31.16 -0.55 11.96
C SER A 166 30.89 -0.24 13.43
N GLY A 167 30.66 -1.27 14.24
CA GLY A 167 30.38 -1.16 15.67
C GLY A 167 28.96 -0.73 16.03
N ALA A 168 28.06 -0.56 15.05
CA ALA A 168 26.65 -0.28 15.32
C ALA A 168 25.89 -1.56 15.71
N ILE A 169 24.97 -1.43 16.67
CA ILE A 169 23.98 -2.49 16.95
C ILE A 169 22.93 -2.42 15.85
N VAL A 170 22.65 -3.54 15.18
CA VAL A 170 21.68 -3.60 14.09
C VAL A 170 20.30 -3.94 14.66
N VAL A 171 19.30 -3.12 14.33
CA VAL A 171 17.89 -3.39 14.55
C VAL A 171 17.22 -3.56 13.19
N GLU A 172 16.82 -4.78 12.87
CA GLU A 172 16.09 -5.12 11.66
C GLU A 172 14.58 -5.08 11.91
N MET A 173 13.86 -4.47 10.99
CA MET A 173 12.40 -4.42 10.95
C MET A 173 11.93 -5.27 9.77
N LYS A 174 11.11 -6.27 10.06
CA LYS A 174 10.53 -7.15 9.04
C LYS A 174 9.16 -7.68 9.46
N ASN A 175 8.17 -7.49 8.61
CA ASN A 175 6.76 -7.74 8.87
C ASN A 175 6.32 -7.08 10.19
N SER A 176 5.81 -7.85 11.15
CA SER A 176 5.52 -7.41 12.52
C SER A 176 6.61 -7.76 13.53
N TYR A 177 7.87 -7.89 13.11
CA TYR A 177 8.97 -8.29 13.98
C TYR A 177 10.13 -7.28 14.01
N LEU A 178 10.61 -7.00 15.23
CA LEU A 178 11.84 -6.26 15.51
C LEU A 178 12.94 -7.24 15.91
N MET A 179 14.12 -7.12 15.32
CA MET A 179 15.26 -7.99 15.64
C MET A 179 16.53 -7.17 15.90
N PRO A 180 17.07 -7.17 17.13
CA PRO A 180 16.55 -7.87 18.31
C PRO A 180 15.33 -7.17 18.91
N GLU A 181 14.47 -7.94 19.59
CA GLU A 181 13.35 -7.40 20.39
C GLU A 181 13.83 -6.76 21.69
N ARG A 182 15.08 -7.02 22.10
CA ARG A 182 15.66 -6.48 23.32
C ARG A 182 17.04 -5.87 23.06
N LEU A 183 17.21 -4.62 23.47
CA LEU A 183 18.46 -3.88 23.40
C LEU A 183 18.99 -3.61 24.80
N GLU A 184 20.31 -3.67 24.99
CA GLU A 184 20.97 -3.30 26.24
C GLU A 184 21.99 -2.19 25.98
N LEU A 185 21.82 -1.05 26.64
CA LEU A 185 22.68 0.12 26.52
C LEU A 185 23.18 0.57 27.89
N ARG A 186 24.28 1.33 27.91
CA ARG A 186 24.80 1.96 29.13
C ARG A 186 24.44 3.44 29.19
N ALA A 187 24.03 3.88 30.37
CA ALA A 187 23.70 5.28 30.61
C ALA A 187 24.95 6.16 30.41
N GLY A 188 24.78 7.26 29.67
CA GLY A 188 25.83 8.24 29.40
C GLY A 188 26.82 7.86 28.30
N GLU A 189 26.81 6.63 27.79
CA GLU A 189 27.60 6.18 26.65
C GLU A 189 26.83 6.44 25.33
N ILE A 190 27.54 6.89 24.29
CA ILE A 190 26.95 6.99 22.95
C ILE A 190 26.97 5.59 22.35
N THR A 191 25.80 5.04 22.05
CA THR A 191 25.67 3.81 21.30
C THR A 191 25.06 4.09 19.94
N ARG A 192 25.69 3.51 18.91
CA ARG A 192 25.23 3.63 17.54
C ARG A 192 24.28 2.49 17.21
N ILE A 193 23.09 2.82 16.74
CA ILE A 193 22.05 1.88 16.34
C ILE A 193 21.82 2.05 14.84
N LEU A 194 22.01 0.98 14.08
CA LEU A 194 21.64 0.90 12.67
C LEU A 194 20.24 0.30 12.58
N VAL A 195 19.25 1.12 12.30
CA VAL A 195 17.89 0.69 12.04
C VAL A 195 17.74 0.38 10.56
N LYS A 196 17.26 -0.83 10.23
CA LYS A 196 17.13 -1.31 8.87
C LYS A 196 15.73 -1.81 8.61
N ASN A 197 15.06 -1.23 7.62
CA ASN A 197 13.78 -1.71 7.13
C ASN A 197 14.03 -2.75 6.03
N ASN A 198 13.65 -4.00 6.25
CA ASN A 198 13.77 -5.08 5.28
C ASN A 198 12.47 -5.38 4.51
N ASP A 199 11.44 -4.52 4.63
CA ASP A 199 10.15 -4.67 3.99
C ASP A 199 9.91 -3.74 2.82
N PHE A 200 8.79 -4.02 2.15
CA PHE A 200 8.21 -3.20 1.10
C PHE A 200 7.46 -1.98 1.62
N PHE A 201 7.15 -1.90 2.93
CA PHE A 201 6.33 -0.84 3.51
C PHE A 201 7.15 0.05 4.45
N ILE A 202 6.70 1.29 4.66
CA ILE A 202 7.29 2.17 5.66
C ILE A 202 7.16 1.57 7.06
N HIS A 203 8.25 1.73 7.81
CA HIS A 203 8.31 1.54 9.25
C HIS A 203 8.79 2.80 9.93
N THR A 204 8.35 3.04 11.16
CA THR A 204 8.99 4.01 12.05
C THR A 204 9.92 3.32 13.04
N PHE A 205 10.80 4.07 13.69
CA PHE A 205 11.56 3.63 14.85
C PHE A 205 11.50 4.74 15.88
N GLU A 206 10.75 4.48 16.94
CA GLU A 206 10.37 5.49 17.91
C GLU A 206 10.70 5.02 19.33
N ILE A 207 11.20 5.94 20.14
CA ILE A 207 11.39 5.77 21.59
C ILE A 207 10.92 7.06 22.24
N ASP A 208 9.65 7.09 22.65
CA ASP A 208 8.96 8.31 23.10
C ASP A 208 9.70 8.99 24.25
N GLU A 209 10.12 8.22 25.25
CA GLU A 209 10.78 8.74 26.45
C GLU A 209 12.18 9.29 26.18
N LEU A 210 12.78 8.92 25.04
CA LEU A 210 14.09 9.39 24.60
C LEU A 210 14.00 10.39 23.43
N GLY A 211 12.79 10.73 22.97
CA GLY A 211 12.57 11.66 21.85
C GLY A 211 13.13 11.17 20.51
N VAL A 212 13.18 9.85 20.33
CA VAL A 212 13.61 9.23 19.07
C VAL A 212 12.37 9.03 18.20
N ASP A 213 12.39 9.57 16.99
CA ASP A 213 11.33 9.39 15.99
C ASP A 213 11.97 9.45 14.59
N TYR A 214 12.05 8.28 13.95
CA TYR A 214 12.59 8.15 12.59
C TYR A 214 11.65 7.36 11.71
N THR A 215 11.31 7.91 10.55
CA THR A 215 10.70 7.14 9.46
C THR A 215 11.79 6.47 8.62
N VAL A 216 11.67 5.16 8.41
CA VAL A 216 12.58 4.36 7.59
C VAL A 216 11.83 3.83 6.36
N LEU A 217 12.20 4.36 5.19
CA LEU A 217 11.61 3.95 3.91
C LEU A 217 11.85 2.45 3.63
N PRO A 218 11.03 1.83 2.75
CA PRO A 218 11.24 0.46 2.32
C PRO A 218 12.69 0.20 1.86
N PHE A 219 13.30 -0.87 2.36
CA PHE A 219 14.69 -1.23 2.11
C PHE A 219 15.73 -0.16 2.49
N GLY A 220 15.35 0.80 3.34
CA GLY A 220 16.18 1.90 3.82
C GLY A 220 16.90 1.57 5.12
N GLU A 221 17.89 2.40 5.43
CA GLU A 221 18.70 2.31 6.64
C GLU A 221 18.88 3.69 7.27
N VAL A 222 18.79 3.76 8.59
CA VAL A 222 19.06 4.97 9.37
C VAL A 222 20.07 4.63 10.46
N LEU A 223 21.03 5.53 10.67
CA LEU A 223 22.01 5.43 11.75
C LEU A 223 21.67 6.43 12.83
N ILE A 224 21.46 5.94 14.05
CA ILE A 224 21.05 6.73 15.20
C ILE A 224 22.18 6.66 16.23
N ASP A 225 22.72 7.80 16.63
CA ASP A 225 23.61 7.90 17.78
C ASP A 225 22.75 8.20 19.02
N LEU A 226 22.55 7.18 19.86
CA LEU A 226 21.70 7.26 21.05
C LEU A 226 22.56 7.36 22.31
N ARG A 227 22.24 8.33 23.18
CA ARG A 227 22.93 8.53 24.46
C ARG A 227 21.91 8.65 25.60
N PRO A 228 21.37 7.53 26.10
CA PRO A 228 20.39 7.58 27.18
C PRO A 228 21.08 8.04 28.47
N THR A 229 20.48 8.98 29.21
CA THR A 229 21.02 9.43 30.51
C THR A 229 20.33 8.76 31.69
N ASN A 230 19.08 8.32 31.50
CA ASN A 230 18.26 7.72 32.52
C ASN A 230 18.37 6.19 32.44
N THR A 231 18.63 5.54 33.56
CA THR A 231 18.57 4.08 33.66
C THR A 231 17.13 3.60 33.77
N GLY A 232 16.83 2.43 33.22
CA GLY A 232 15.49 1.85 33.25
C GLY A 232 15.19 1.02 32.03
N GLU A 233 13.93 0.60 31.91
CA GLU A 233 13.41 -0.06 30.72
C GLU A 233 12.54 0.94 29.96
N PHE A 234 12.74 0.99 28.64
CA PHE A 234 12.02 1.84 27.70
C PHE A 234 11.45 0.96 26.60
N THR A 235 10.33 1.36 26.02
CA THR A 235 9.77 0.68 24.86
C THR A 235 10.26 1.39 23.61
N PHE A 236 10.80 0.63 22.65
CA PHE A 236 10.96 1.13 21.30
C PHE A 236 9.90 0.50 20.41
N ARG A 237 9.23 1.31 19.60
CA ARG A 237 8.14 0.88 18.74
C ARG A 237 8.46 1.12 17.28
N SER A 238 7.80 0.35 16.43
CA SER A 238 7.70 0.61 15.01
C SER A 238 6.26 0.56 14.59
N GLU A 239 5.76 1.68 14.08
CA GLU A 239 4.48 1.72 13.40
C GLU A 239 4.73 1.34 11.94
N ALA A 240 4.11 0.25 11.52
CA ALA A 240 4.07 -0.13 10.12
C ALA A 240 2.77 0.36 9.52
N ASN A 241 2.83 0.99 8.35
CA ASN A 241 1.62 1.43 7.67
C ASN A 241 0.61 0.29 7.38
N MET A 242 1.09 -0.97 7.36
CA MET A 242 0.31 -2.11 6.85
C MET A 242 0.48 -3.44 7.57
N THR A 243 1.54 -3.64 8.35
CA THR A 243 1.80 -4.91 9.02
C THR A 243 1.42 -4.93 10.49
N GLY A 244 1.04 -3.79 11.07
CA GLY A 244 0.68 -3.69 12.49
C GLY A 244 1.85 -3.15 13.31
N ASP A 245 1.55 -2.75 14.54
CA ASP A 245 2.55 -2.15 15.43
C ASP A 245 3.39 -3.25 16.08
N MET A 246 4.68 -2.99 16.20
CA MET A 246 5.62 -3.90 16.87
C MET A 246 6.43 -3.15 17.92
N GLU A 247 6.71 -3.83 19.02
CA GLU A 247 7.36 -3.26 20.19
C GLU A 247 8.57 -4.12 20.59
N GLY A 248 9.61 -3.45 21.08
CA GLY A 248 10.76 -4.06 21.71
C GLY A 248 11.13 -3.32 22.99
N THR A 249 12.01 -3.93 23.78
CA THR A 249 12.44 -3.40 25.08
C THR A 249 13.89 -2.92 25.01
N LEU A 250 14.11 -1.66 25.32
CA LEU A 250 15.43 -1.09 25.54
C LEU A 250 15.72 -1.04 27.04
N VAL A 251 16.76 -1.75 27.49
CA VAL A 251 17.24 -1.73 28.87
C VAL A 251 18.48 -0.85 28.96
N VAL A 252 18.41 0.19 29.79
CA VAL A 252 19.54 1.10 30.05
C VAL A 252 20.08 0.83 31.45
N THR A 253 21.29 0.27 31.52
CA THR A 253 22.00 0.03 32.78
C THR A 253 22.95 1.17 33.11
N ARG A 254 23.48 1.16 34.34
CA ARG A 254 24.61 2.03 34.71
C ARG A 254 25.88 1.66 33.95
#